data_AF-A0A832N419-F1
#
_entry.id   AF-A0A832N419-F1
#
_cell.length_a   1.000
_cell.length_b   1.000
_cell.length_c   1.000
_cell.angle_alpha   90.00
_cell.angle_beta   90.00
_cell.angle_gamma   90.00
#
_symmetry.space_group_name_H-M   'P 1'
#
loop_
_entity.id
_entity.type
_entity.pdbx_description
1 polymer ?
#
loop_
_entity_poly.entity_id
_entity_poly.type
_entity_poly.pdbx_seq_one_letter_code
_entity_poly.pdbx_strand_id
1 'polypeptide(L)'
;MMSLASTACADPEREHLARLAHEIELLTPLIDAAEASADQSARIKFRYDRLRHELEIIRMGILEQVYSAPPAPRRIRPLSGDYRR
;
A
#
# COMPACT_ATOMS: atom_id res chain seq x y z
N MET A 1 -7.04 10.12 31.08
CA MET A 1 -6.71 8.77 30.55
C MET A 1 -6.09 8.94 29.17
N MET A 2 -4.77 8.74 29.04
CA MET A 2 -4.06 8.75 27.77
C MET A 2 -4.38 7.46 26.99
N SER A 3 -4.93 7.60 25.78
CA SER A 3 -5.09 6.47 24.86
C SER A 3 -3.73 6.14 24.25
N LEU A 4 -3.16 5.02 24.68
CA LEU A 4 -1.90 4.45 24.16
C LEU A 4 -2.14 3.51 22.95
N ALA A 5 -3.34 3.50 22.36
CA ALA A 5 -3.69 2.56 21.30
C ALA A 5 -3.13 2.92 19.89
N SER A 6 -2.38 4.01 19.74
CA SER A 6 -2.07 4.57 18.41
C SER A 6 -0.72 4.12 17.80
N THR A 7 0.20 3.52 18.56
CA THR A 7 1.49 3.05 18.04
C THR A 7 1.52 1.53 17.86
N ALA A 8 1.00 0.77 18.83
CA ALA A 8 0.98 -0.70 18.76
C ALA A 8 0.02 -1.29 17.72
N CYS A 9 -0.97 -0.52 17.24
CA CYS A 9 -1.85 -0.94 16.14
C CYS A 9 -1.25 -0.64 14.76
N ALA A 10 -0.33 0.33 14.68
CA ALA A 10 0.33 0.71 13.43
C ALA A 10 1.39 -0.32 13.00
N ASP A 11 2.06 -0.97 13.95
CA ASP A 11 3.05 -2.01 13.66
C ASP A 11 2.46 -3.27 13.01
N PRO A 12 1.38 -3.91 13.54
CA PRO A 12 0.78 -5.06 12.89
C PRO A 12 0.15 -4.68 11.55
N GLU A 13 -0.55 -3.54 11.44
CA GLU A 13 -1.10 -3.10 10.16
C GLU A 13 -0.01 -2.94 9.09
N ARG A 14 1.10 -2.27 9.41
CA ARG A 14 2.25 -2.13 8.49
C ARG A 14 2.87 -3.47 8.13
N GLU A 15 2.96 -4.41 9.06
CA GLU A 15 3.46 -5.76 8.79
C GLU A 15 2.55 -6.50 7.79
N HIS A 16 1.23 -6.45 7.98
CA HIS A 16 0.28 -7.08 7.06
C HIS A 16 0.34 -6.45 5.66
N LEU A 17 0.48 -5.13 5.57
CA LEU A 17 0.64 -4.42 4.30
C LEU A 17 1.95 -4.75 3.60
N ALA A 18 3.07 -4.83 4.35
CA ALA A 18 4.35 -5.25 3.80
C ALA A 18 4.30 -6.70 3.28
N ARG A 19 3.62 -7.59 4.01
CA ARG A 19 3.38 -8.96 3.58
C ARG A 19 2.54 -9.01 2.30
N LEU A 20 1.47 -8.23 2.21
CA LEU A 20 0.63 -8.14 1.02
C LEU A 20 1.43 -7.68 -0.21
N ALA A 21 2.28 -6.66 -0.06
CA ALA A 21 3.14 -6.19 -1.15
C ALA A 21 4.11 -7.28 -1.63
N HIS A 22 4.66 -8.07 -0.70
CA HIS A 22 5.52 -9.20 -1.03
C HIS A 22 4.75 -10.33 -1.73
N GLU A 23 3.54 -10.66 -1.27
CA GLU A 23 2.70 -11.67 -1.92
C GLU A 23 2.38 -11.30 -3.37
N ILE A 24 2.09 -10.03 -3.66
CA ILE A 24 1.87 -9.55 -5.03
C ILE A 24 3.10 -9.79 -5.91
N GLU A 25 4.30 -9.54 -5.38
CA GLU A 25 5.55 -9.80 -6.09
C GLU A 25 5.73 -11.30 -6.42
N LEU A 26 5.37 -12.18 -5.49
CA LEU A 26 5.40 -13.63 -5.67
C LEU A 26 4.40 -14.15 -6.71
N LEU A 27 3.40 -13.37 -7.13
CA LEU A 27 2.47 -13.75 -8.20
C LEU A 27 3.09 -13.64 -9.59
N THR A 28 4.21 -12.92 -9.75
CA THR A 28 4.89 -12.72 -11.04
C THR A 28 5.14 -14.02 -11.82
N PRO A 29 5.74 -15.09 -11.25
CA PRO A 29 5.92 -16.36 -11.97
C PRO A 29 4.61 -17.05 -12.37
N LEU A 30 3.50 -16.84 -11.64
CA LEU A 30 2.20 -17.40 -12.02
C LEU A 30 1.64 -16.71 -13.26
N ILE A 31 1.89 -15.40 -13.41
CA ILE A 31 1.51 -14.65 -14.60
C ILE A 31 2.32 -15.14 -15.80
N ASP A 32 3.63 -15.37 -15.62
CA ASP A 32 4.50 -15.90 -16.68
C ASP A 32 4.08 -17.30 -17.12
N ALA A 33 3.75 -18.19 -16.18
CA ALA A 33 3.24 -19.51 -16.48
C ALA A 33 1.88 -19.46 -17.21
N ALA A 34 1.00 -18.54 -16.81
CA ALA A 34 -0.29 -18.33 -17.46
C ALA A 34 -0.13 -17.78 -18.88
N GLU A 35 0.80 -16.87 -19.11
CA GLU A 35 1.11 -16.34 -20.45
C GLU A 35 1.73 -17.41 -21.35
N ALA A 36 2.65 -18.22 -20.83
CA ALA A 36 3.24 -19.34 -21.57
C ALA A 36 2.21 -20.41 -21.98
N SER A 37 1.16 -20.58 -21.16
CA SER A 37 0.07 -21.53 -21.41
C SER A 37 -1.07 -20.95 -22.24
N ALA A 38 -1.01 -19.67 -22.61
CA ALA A 38 -2.10 -18.99 -23.31
C ALA A 38 -2.26 -19.50 -24.75
N ASP A 39 -3.51 -19.66 -25.19
CA ASP A 39 -3.82 -20.01 -26.57
C ASP A 39 -3.47 -18.85 -27.52
N GLN A 40 -2.41 -19.06 -28.32
CA GLN A 40 -1.93 -18.07 -29.28
C GLN A 40 -2.88 -17.85 -30.47
N SER A 41 -3.77 -18.82 -30.72
CA SER A 41 -4.77 -18.81 -31.80
C SER A 41 -6.08 -18.12 -31.40
N ALA A 42 -6.25 -17.82 -30.11
CA ALA A 42 -7.43 -17.13 -29.62
C ALA A 42 -7.56 -15.74 -30.26
N ARG A 43 -8.77 -15.46 -30.79
CA ARG A 43 -9.09 -14.18 -31.45
C ARG A 43 -8.94 -12.99 -30.51
N ILE A 44 -9.17 -13.18 -29.22
CA ILE A 44 -9.02 -12.16 -28.19
C ILE A 44 -7.91 -12.63 -27.26
N LYS A 45 -6.83 -11.84 -27.17
CA LYS A 45 -5.68 -12.13 -26.30
C LYS A 45 -5.83 -11.41 -24.97
N PHE A 46 -5.52 -12.09 -23.87
CA PHE A 46 -5.37 -11.45 -22.58
C PHE A 46 -4.14 -10.54 -22.57
N ARG A 47 -4.25 -9.35 -21.97
CA ARG A 47 -3.16 -8.37 -21.92
C ARG A 47 -2.35 -8.54 -20.65
N TYR A 48 -1.39 -9.47 -20.66
CA TYR A 48 -0.54 -9.76 -19.50
C TYR A 48 0.31 -8.54 -19.09
N ASP A 49 0.80 -7.74 -20.04
CA ASP A 49 1.53 -6.50 -19.74
C ASP A 49 0.72 -5.51 -18.90
N ARG A 50 -0.58 -5.40 -19.20
CA ARG A 50 -1.48 -4.53 -18.44
C ARG A 50 -1.67 -5.05 -17.02
N LEU A 51 -1.87 -6.35 -16.85
CA LEU A 51 -2.00 -6.96 -15.53
C LEU A 51 -0.74 -6.73 -14.69
N ARG A 52 0.45 -6.95 -15.28
CA ARG A 52 1.74 -6.68 -14.61
C ARG A 52 1.84 -5.22 -14.16
N HIS A 53 1.49 -4.28 -15.03
CA HIS A 53 1.53 -2.86 -14.70
C HIS A 53 0.55 -2.49 -13.57
N GLU A 54 -0.67 -3.03 -13.61
CA GLU A 54 -1.68 -2.79 -12.57
C GLU A 54 -1.23 -3.35 -11.22
N LEU A 55 -0.65 -4.55 -11.18
CA LEU A 55 -0.10 -5.13 -9.96
C LEU A 55 1.08 -4.33 -9.41
N GLU A 56 1.94 -3.80 -10.27
CA GLU A 56 3.05 -2.94 -9.84
C GLU A 56 2.54 -1.63 -9.23
N ILE A 57 1.54 -0.99 -9.84
CA ILE A 57 0.90 0.21 -9.28
C ILE A 57 0.33 -0.09 -7.89
N ILE A 58 -0.38 -1.21 -7.74
CA ILE A 58 -0.98 -1.61 -6.45
C ILE A 58 0.12 -1.85 -5.41
N ARG A 59 1.15 -2.62 -5.77
CA ARG A 59 2.29 -2.91 -4.89
C ARG A 59 2.97 -1.63 -4.43
N MET A 60 3.25 -0.70 -5.35
CA MET A 60 3.86 0.58 -5.03
C MET A 60 2.97 1.43 -4.12
N GLY A 61 1.67 1.50 -4.37
CA GLY A 61 0.73 2.22 -3.50
C GLY A 61 0.66 1.63 -2.08
N ILE A 62 0.82 0.30 -1.93
CA ILE A 62 0.90 -0.34 -0.62
C ILE A 62 2.22 0.02 0.08
N LEU A 63 3.35 -0.03 -0.64
CA LEU A 63 4.66 0.32 -0.08
C LEU A 63 4.71 1.79 0.34
N GLU A 64 4.14 2.71 -0.43
CA GLU A 64 4.01 4.12 -0.03
C GLU A 64 3.28 4.27 1.31
N GLN A 65 2.26 3.45 1.56
CA GLN A 65 1.51 3.49 2.82
C GLN A 65 2.32 2.89 3.98
N VAL A 66 3.11 1.85 3.71
CA VAL A 66 4.06 1.28 4.68
C VAL A 66 5.18 2.25 5.03
N TYR A 67 5.68 3.05 4.08
CA TYR A 67 6.78 3.99 4.28
C TYR A 67 6.34 5.42 4.62
N SER A 68 5.04 5.73 4.54
CA SER A 68 4.53 7.05 4.92
C SER A 68 4.81 7.32 6.40
N ALA A 69 5.54 8.40 6.66
CA ALA A 69 5.80 8.88 8.00
C ALA A 69 4.46 9.27 8.66
N PRO A 70 4.28 9.01 9.97
CA PRO A 70 3.10 9.49 10.68
C PRO A 70 2.98 11.01 10.48
N PRO A 71 1.78 11.54 10.18
CA PRO A 71 1.61 12.98 10.04
C PRO A 71 2.11 13.66 11.32
N ALA A 72 3.10 14.54 11.18
CA ALA A 72 3.66 15.27 12.31
C ALA A 72 2.51 15.91 13.12
N PRO A 73 2.59 15.91 14.46
CA PRO A 73 1.55 16.51 15.29
C PRO A 73 1.34 17.95 14.81
N ARG A 74 0.09 18.29 14.48
CA ARG A 74 -0.27 19.64 14.02
C ARG A 74 0.25 20.61 15.08
N ARG A 75 1.19 21.50 14.70
CA ARG A 75 1.65 22.57 15.58
C ARG A 75 0.44 23.46 15.86
N ILE A 76 -0.16 23.28 17.05
CA ILE A 76 -1.23 24.14 17.52
C ILE A 76 -0.61 25.52 17.67
N ARG A 77 -1.14 26.53 16.96
CA ARG A 77 -0.75 27.93 17.19
C ARG A 77 -1.02 28.22 18.68
N PRO A 78 -0.06 28.73 19.45
CA PRO A 78 -0.29 29.03 20.86
C PRO A 78 -1.51 29.95 20.95
N LEU A 79 -2.44 29.62 21.85
CA LEU A 79 -3.57 30.47 22.18
C LEU A 79 -3.00 31.81 22.68
N SER A 80 -3.09 32.86 21.86
CA SER A 80 -2.80 34.23 22.33
C SER A 80 -3.82 34.54 23.42
N GLY A 81 -3.35 34.54 24.67
CA GLY A 81 -4.19 34.71 25.84
C GLY A 81 -4.69 36.14 26.00
N ASP A 82 -5.65 36.54 25.18
CA ASP A 82 -6.44 37.77 25.38
C ASP A 82 -7.78 37.45 26.07
N TYR A 83 -7.77 36.52 27.04
CA TYR A 83 -8.97 36.10 27.79
C TYR A 83 -9.30 36.99 29.00
N ARG A 84 -8.73 38.20 29.10
CA ARG A 84 -9.07 39.14 30.17
C ARG A 84 -9.19 40.57 29.63
N ARG A 85 -10.42 40.95 29.31
CA ARG A 85 -10.92 42.31 29.50
C ARG A 85 -12.21 42.26 30.30
#